data_AF-A0A941WQA0-F1
#
_entry.id   AF-A0A941WQA0-F1
#
_cell.length_a   1.000
_cell.length_b   1.000
_cell.length_c   1.000
_cell.angle_alpha   90.00
_cell.angle_beta   90.00
_cell.angle_gamma   90.00
#
_symmetry.space_group_name_H-M   'P 1'
#
loop_
_entity.id
_entity.type
_entity.pdbx_description
1 polymer ?
#
loop_
_entity_poly.entity_id
_entity_poly.type
_entity_poly.pdbx_seq_one_letter_code
_entity_poly.pdbx_strand_id
1 'polypeptide(L)'
;MKRMLALFLTLVCLVGSAAAEPEKYDAMPAIFAVTVEEDAREIDEGSAYVYKEYLTTTNPDVNAELRAIVDAYDREFSPALQPDPRKRGKRGSVLNISTVYYRTGEKYLSTLTIARVSYEEQQLSTAFTTRTWDLETGRRVTLADLFEDGAWETLAEGVRAHLTDIFP
;
A
#
# COMPACT_ATOMS: atom_id res chain seq x y z
N MET A 1 33.73 27.04 44.00
CA MET A 1 33.79 25.62 43.57
C MET A 1 32.46 25.08 43.05
N LYS A 2 31.34 25.16 43.81
CA LYS A 2 30.02 24.67 43.35
C LYS A 2 29.51 25.27 42.02
N ARG A 3 29.76 26.57 41.78
CA ARG A 3 29.36 27.26 40.53
C ARG A 3 30.19 26.83 39.30
N MET A 4 31.47 26.51 39.47
CA MET A 4 32.32 25.99 38.39
C MET A 4 31.97 24.54 38.06
N LEU A 5 31.65 23.73 39.08
CA LEU A 5 31.22 22.34 38.87
C LEU A 5 29.89 22.27 38.10
N ALA A 6 28.95 23.17 38.42
CA ALA A 6 27.69 23.29 37.68
C ALA A 6 27.91 23.69 36.21
N LEU A 7 28.83 24.64 35.95
CA LEU A 7 29.19 25.07 34.60
C LEU A 7 29.87 23.95 33.79
N PHE A 8 30.73 23.17 34.44
CA PHE A 8 31.39 22.01 33.82
C PHE A 8 30.38 20.89 33.52
N LEU A 9 29.43 20.62 34.42
CA LEU A 9 28.36 19.64 34.19
C LEU A 9 27.45 20.06 33.03
N THR A 10 27.06 21.35 32.96
CA THR A 10 26.26 21.86 31.84
C THR A 10 27.00 21.78 30.52
N LEU A 11 28.32 22.03 30.52
CA LEU A 11 29.14 21.93 29.31
C LEU A 11 29.30 20.48 28.84
N VAL A 12 29.44 19.52 29.77
CA VAL A 12 29.50 18.09 29.45
C VAL A 12 28.16 17.56 28.94
N CYS A 13 27.03 18.02 29.50
CA CYS A 13 25.69 17.69 28.98
C CYS A 13 25.42 18.27 27.57
N LEU A 14 26.01 19.43 27.25
CA LEU A 14 25.90 20.07 25.93
C LEU A 14 26.72 19.35 24.85
N VAL A 15 27.86 18.74 25.21
CA VAL A 15 28.73 18.02 24.26
C VAL A 15 28.28 16.58 24.02
N GLY A 16 27.64 15.93 25.02
CA GLY A 16 27.15 14.55 24.90
C GLY A 16 25.87 14.37 24.06
N SER A 17 25.18 15.45 23.69
CA SER A 17 23.92 15.39 22.92
C SER A 17 24.12 15.57 21.41
N ALA A 18 25.35 15.86 20.96
CA ALA A 18 25.64 16.22 19.57
C ALA A 18 26.46 15.15 18.80
N ALA A 19 26.75 14.00 19.40
CA ALA A 19 27.68 13.02 18.84
C ALA A 19 27.15 11.57 18.84
N ALA A 20 25.84 11.39 18.65
CA ALA A 20 25.27 10.07 18.34
C ALA A 20 23.97 10.23 17.52
N GLU A 21 24.09 10.66 16.27
CA GLU A 21 23.33 10.10 15.12
C GLU A 21 24.03 10.58 13.84
N PRO A 22 25.11 9.93 13.37
CA PRO A 22 25.48 10.03 11.97
C PRO A 22 24.53 9.11 11.17
N GLU A 23 23.90 9.67 10.13
CA GLU A 23 23.29 8.92 9.01
C GLU A 23 22.13 7.97 9.36
N LYS A 24 21.01 8.49 9.89
CA LYS A 24 19.78 7.67 9.97
C LYS A 24 19.02 7.54 8.64
N TYR A 25 19.37 8.33 7.64
CA TYR A 25 18.71 8.31 6.35
C TYR A 25 19.74 8.51 5.24
N ASP A 26 20.37 7.43 4.80
CA ASP A 26 20.81 7.36 3.41
C ASP A 26 19.62 7.72 2.52
N ALA A 27 19.88 8.41 1.41
CA ALA A 27 18.87 8.66 0.40
C ALA A 27 18.16 7.33 0.06
N MET A 28 16.84 7.37 -0.13
CA MET A 28 16.03 6.19 -0.45
C MET A 28 16.75 5.35 -1.51
N PRO A 29 17.09 4.08 -1.22
CA PRO A 29 17.78 3.22 -2.18
C PRO A 29 17.09 3.23 -3.53
N ALA A 30 17.86 3.33 -4.62
CA ALA A 30 17.32 3.48 -5.96
C ALA A 30 16.34 2.36 -6.35
N ILE A 31 16.57 1.13 -5.85
CA ILE A 31 15.67 -0.02 -6.03
C ILE A 31 14.25 0.23 -5.53
N PHE A 32 14.07 1.14 -4.58
CA PHE A 32 12.77 1.50 -4.01
C PHE A 32 12.11 2.71 -4.69
N ALA A 33 12.69 3.23 -5.77
CA ALA A 33 12.06 4.27 -6.56
C ALA A 33 10.71 3.77 -7.08
N VAL A 34 9.64 4.49 -6.74
CA VAL A 34 8.27 4.22 -7.16
C VAL A 34 7.65 5.53 -7.59
N THR A 35 6.99 5.53 -8.74
CA THR A 35 6.13 6.62 -9.21
C THR A 35 4.70 6.13 -9.32
N VAL A 36 3.75 7.07 -9.22
CA VAL A 36 2.32 6.81 -9.37
C VAL A 36 1.81 7.69 -10.50
N GLU A 37 1.14 7.07 -11.47
CA GLU A 37 0.41 7.73 -12.54
C GLU A 37 -1.08 7.61 -12.27
N GLU A 38 -1.81 8.72 -12.34
CA GLU A 38 -3.26 8.73 -12.20
C GLU A 38 -3.94 8.77 -13.57
N ASP A 39 -4.96 7.95 -13.76
CA ASP A 39 -5.84 7.98 -14.93
C ASP A 39 -7.30 8.06 -14.48
N ALA A 40 -8.09 8.83 -15.21
CA ALA A 40 -9.50 9.00 -14.91
C ALA A 40 -10.34 9.23 -16.15
N ARG A 41 -11.55 8.68 -16.14
CA ARG A 41 -12.54 8.90 -17.21
C ARG A 41 -13.95 8.98 -16.68
N GLU A 42 -14.77 9.70 -17.43
CA GLU A 42 -16.22 9.77 -17.23
C GLU A 42 -16.92 8.78 -18.17
N ILE A 43 -18.04 8.20 -17.71
CA ILE A 43 -18.92 7.32 -18.49
C ILE A 43 -20.27 8.04 -18.67
N ASP A 44 -20.84 7.93 -19.88
CA ASP A 44 -22.15 8.47 -20.26
C ASP A 44 -22.37 9.93 -19.80
N GLU A 45 -21.49 10.81 -20.29
CA GLU A 45 -21.51 12.25 -20.03
C GLU A 45 -21.43 12.59 -18.53
N GLY A 46 -20.60 11.86 -17.79
CA GLY A 46 -20.39 12.10 -16.36
C GLY A 46 -21.46 11.52 -15.46
N SER A 47 -22.25 10.54 -15.92
CA SER A 47 -23.15 9.79 -15.04
C SER A 47 -22.41 8.81 -14.12
N ALA A 48 -21.24 8.34 -14.54
CA ALA A 48 -20.34 7.55 -13.71
C ALA A 48 -18.87 7.95 -13.96
N TYR A 49 -17.99 7.55 -13.04
CA TYR A 49 -16.60 7.94 -13.05
C TYR A 49 -15.69 6.78 -12.65
N VAL A 50 -14.58 6.63 -13.37
CA VAL A 50 -13.53 5.67 -13.06
C VAL A 50 -12.25 6.43 -12.76
N TYR A 51 -11.63 6.13 -11.62
CA TYR A 51 -10.30 6.62 -11.24
C TYR A 51 -9.37 5.43 -11.00
N LYS A 52 -8.13 5.55 -11.46
CA LYS A 52 -7.11 4.51 -11.40
C LYS A 52 -5.76 5.10 -11.03
N GLU A 53 -5.02 4.36 -10.21
CA GLU A 53 -3.59 4.60 -9.97
C GLU A 53 -2.76 3.46 -10.56
N TYR A 54 -1.75 3.80 -11.34
CA TYR A 54 -0.74 2.87 -11.84
C TYR A 54 0.58 3.12 -11.15
N LEU A 55 1.07 2.13 -10.40
CA LEU A 55 2.41 2.15 -9.84
C LEU A 55 3.44 1.72 -10.87
N THR A 56 4.56 2.45 -10.91
CA THR A 56 5.76 2.07 -11.65
C THR A 56 6.94 2.00 -10.70
N THR A 57 7.61 0.86 -10.70
CA THR A 57 8.81 0.52 -9.91
C THR A 57 10.03 0.47 -10.83
N THR A 58 11.21 0.18 -10.27
CA THR A 58 12.43 -0.08 -11.06
C THR A 58 12.40 -1.40 -11.84
N ASN A 59 11.49 -2.32 -11.53
CA ASN A 59 11.41 -3.63 -12.17
C ASN A 59 10.26 -3.71 -13.20
N PRO A 60 10.54 -3.93 -14.50
CA PRO A 60 9.52 -3.88 -15.55
C PRO A 60 8.49 -5.01 -15.45
N ASP A 61 8.85 -6.19 -14.95
CA ASP A 61 7.93 -7.32 -14.82
C ASP A 61 6.92 -7.07 -13.70
N VAL A 62 7.38 -6.50 -12.58
CA VAL A 62 6.51 -6.03 -11.49
C VAL A 62 5.55 -4.96 -11.99
N ASN A 63 6.03 -4.04 -12.84
CA ASN A 63 5.19 -2.98 -13.42
C ASN A 63 4.09 -3.55 -14.31
N ALA A 64 4.40 -4.57 -15.11
CA ALA A 64 3.44 -5.24 -15.97
C ALA A 64 2.35 -5.96 -15.14
N GLU A 65 2.72 -6.67 -14.06
CA GLU A 65 1.74 -7.34 -13.20
C GLU A 65 0.85 -6.32 -12.46
N LEU A 66 1.44 -5.25 -11.91
CA LEU A 66 0.68 -4.18 -11.24
C LEU A 66 -0.33 -3.52 -12.18
N ARG A 67 0.10 -3.20 -13.40
CA ARG A 67 -0.80 -2.62 -14.42
C ARG A 67 -1.93 -3.59 -14.79
N ALA A 68 -1.62 -4.87 -14.95
CA ALA A 68 -2.61 -5.89 -15.26
C ALA A 68 -3.67 -6.05 -14.14
N ILE A 69 -3.29 -5.91 -12.87
CA ILE A 69 -4.24 -5.94 -11.74
C ILE A 69 -5.23 -4.77 -11.82
N VAL A 70 -4.72 -3.56 -12.04
CA VAL A 70 -5.56 -2.35 -12.16
C VAL A 70 -6.50 -2.45 -13.37
N ASP A 71 -5.98 -2.87 -14.52
CA ASP A 71 -6.77 -3.02 -15.75
C ASP A 71 -7.81 -4.14 -15.64
N ALA A 72 -7.51 -5.20 -14.89
CA ALA A 72 -8.48 -6.27 -14.60
C ALA A 72 -9.65 -5.74 -13.77
N TYR A 73 -9.39 -4.95 -12.72
CA TYR A 73 -10.45 -4.35 -11.91
C TYR A 73 -11.30 -3.35 -12.70
N ASP A 74 -10.67 -2.54 -13.55
CA ASP A 74 -11.38 -1.62 -14.42
C ASP A 74 -12.34 -2.39 -15.35
N ARG A 75 -11.84 -3.44 -16.00
CA ARG A 75 -12.63 -4.30 -16.90
C ARG A 75 -13.78 -5.01 -16.18
N GLU A 76 -13.54 -5.46 -14.95
CA GLU A 76 -14.52 -6.19 -14.15
C GLU A 76 -15.64 -5.27 -13.64
N PHE A 77 -15.29 -4.11 -13.08
CA PHE A 77 -16.25 -3.31 -12.32
C PHE A 77 -16.83 -2.11 -13.08
N SER A 78 -16.10 -1.51 -14.01
CA SER A 78 -16.62 -0.32 -14.71
C SER A 78 -17.91 -0.57 -15.49
N PRO A 79 -18.16 -1.75 -16.13
CA PRO A 79 -19.41 -2.00 -16.83
C PRO A 79 -20.65 -2.12 -15.92
N ALA A 80 -20.45 -2.39 -14.63
CA ALA A 80 -21.52 -2.58 -13.66
C ALA A 80 -21.87 -1.31 -12.87
N LEU A 81 -21.23 -0.18 -13.18
CA LEU A 81 -21.52 1.09 -12.54
C LEU A 81 -22.94 1.55 -12.84
N GLN A 82 -23.69 1.86 -11.80
CA GLN A 82 -25.04 2.42 -11.93
C GLN A 82 -24.93 3.89 -12.31
N PRO A 83 -25.54 4.37 -13.39
CA PRO A 83 -25.43 5.79 -13.76
C PRO A 83 -26.14 6.69 -12.73
N ASP A 84 -25.50 7.78 -12.32
CA ASP A 84 -26.15 8.85 -11.55
C ASP A 84 -27.00 9.71 -12.50
N PRO A 85 -28.35 9.73 -12.36
CA PRO A 85 -29.23 10.52 -13.21
C PRO A 85 -28.99 12.04 -13.11
N ARG A 86 -28.33 12.50 -12.04
CA ARG A 86 -27.95 13.90 -11.82
C ARG A 86 -26.66 14.28 -12.56
N LYS A 87 -26.02 13.34 -13.28
CA LYS A 87 -24.74 13.52 -13.99
C LYS A 87 -23.61 13.99 -13.07
N ARG A 88 -23.56 13.45 -11.85
CA ARG A 88 -22.51 13.74 -10.85
C ARG A 88 -21.66 12.51 -10.56
N GLY A 89 -21.24 11.78 -11.59
CA GLY A 89 -20.53 10.51 -11.52
C GLY A 89 -19.39 10.49 -10.49
N LYS A 90 -18.54 11.52 -10.46
CA LYS A 90 -17.44 11.66 -9.48
C LYS A 90 -17.85 11.55 -8.00
N ARG A 91 -19.12 11.75 -7.67
CA ARG A 91 -19.67 11.59 -6.31
C ARG A 91 -20.77 10.54 -6.23
N GLY A 92 -21.61 10.45 -7.26
CA GLY A 92 -22.80 9.62 -7.28
C GLY A 92 -22.62 8.22 -7.85
N SER A 93 -21.56 7.96 -8.64
CA SER A 93 -21.26 6.62 -9.17
C SER A 93 -19.80 6.50 -9.56
N VAL A 94 -19.02 5.86 -8.69
CA VAL A 94 -17.55 5.85 -8.77
C VAL A 94 -17.01 4.43 -8.68
N LEU A 95 -16.11 4.08 -9.60
CA LEU A 95 -15.10 3.05 -9.39
C LEU A 95 -13.77 3.74 -9.06
N ASN A 96 -13.24 3.50 -7.86
CA ASN A 96 -11.93 3.97 -7.45
C ASN A 96 -10.98 2.78 -7.29
N ILE A 97 -9.94 2.74 -8.11
CA ILE A 97 -8.89 1.71 -8.06
C ILE A 97 -7.59 2.38 -7.59
N SER A 98 -7.24 2.18 -6.32
CA SER A 98 -6.08 2.78 -5.67
C SER A 98 -5.10 1.72 -5.21
N THR A 99 -3.80 2.02 -5.19
CA THR A 99 -2.77 1.08 -4.71
C THR A 99 -1.96 1.68 -3.57
N VAL A 100 -2.05 1.05 -2.39
CA VAL A 100 -1.15 1.32 -1.28
C VAL A 100 0.06 0.41 -1.39
N TYR A 101 1.25 0.90 -1.04
CA TYR A 101 2.48 0.12 -1.13
C TYR A 101 3.42 0.35 0.06
N TYR A 102 4.21 -0.68 0.36
CA TYR A 102 5.14 -0.73 1.47
C TYR A 102 6.48 -1.30 1.00
N ARG A 103 7.57 -0.63 1.36
CA ARG A 103 8.94 -1.07 1.11
C ARG A 103 9.45 -1.75 2.37
N THR A 104 10.02 -2.94 2.24
CA THR A 104 10.46 -3.74 3.38
C THR A 104 11.86 -4.32 3.13
N GLY A 105 12.71 -4.26 4.14
CA GLY A 105 14.10 -4.72 4.03
C GLY A 105 14.87 -3.94 2.97
N GLU A 106 15.67 -4.67 2.18
CA GLU A 106 16.58 -4.07 1.20
C GLU A 106 16.00 -4.01 -0.22
N LYS A 107 15.01 -4.85 -0.53
CA LYS A 107 14.53 -5.04 -1.91
C LYS A 107 13.07 -5.47 -2.07
N TYR A 108 12.29 -5.58 -1.00
CA TYR A 108 10.91 -6.08 -1.12
C TYR A 108 9.88 -4.96 -1.21
N LEU A 109 8.94 -5.10 -2.14
CA LEU A 109 7.77 -4.23 -2.26
C LEU A 109 6.51 -5.06 -2.02
N SER A 110 5.66 -4.62 -1.10
CA SER A 110 4.32 -5.17 -0.90
C SER A 110 3.28 -4.15 -1.31
N THR A 111 2.22 -4.58 -1.99
CA THR A 111 1.12 -3.72 -2.40
C THR A 111 -0.22 -4.28 -1.95
N LEU A 112 -1.16 -3.35 -1.80
CA LEU A 112 -2.59 -3.58 -1.64
C LEU A 112 -3.29 -2.71 -2.68
N THR A 113 -3.69 -3.33 -3.80
CA THR A 113 -4.52 -2.67 -4.83
C THR A 113 -5.98 -2.94 -4.52
N ILE A 114 -6.76 -1.88 -4.36
CA ILE A 114 -8.15 -1.93 -3.90
C ILE A 114 -9.04 -1.29 -4.96
N ALA A 115 -10.07 -2.01 -5.39
CA ALA A 115 -11.16 -1.49 -6.20
C ALA A 115 -12.40 -1.28 -5.34
N ARG A 116 -12.88 -0.04 -5.26
CA ARG A 116 -14.09 0.34 -4.52
C ARG A 116 -15.15 0.83 -5.49
N VAL A 117 -16.33 0.22 -5.42
CA VAL A 117 -17.51 0.69 -6.13
C VAL A 117 -18.41 1.42 -5.15
N SER A 118 -18.76 2.66 -5.48
CA SER A 118 -19.67 3.49 -4.69
C SER A 118 -20.80 4.03 -5.55
N TYR A 119 -22.00 4.08 -4.99
CA TYR A 119 -23.19 4.69 -5.60
C TYR A 119 -23.91 5.54 -4.57
N GLU A 120 -24.38 6.73 -4.96
CA GLU A 120 -25.01 7.72 -4.07
C GLU A 120 -24.21 7.95 -2.77
N GLU A 121 -22.89 8.10 -2.91
CA GLU A 121 -21.95 8.33 -1.78
C GLU A 121 -21.90 7.17 -0.76
N GLN A 122 -22.45 6.00 -1.08
CA GLN A 122 -22.35 4.77 -0.30
C GLN A 122 -21.44 3.75 -1.00
N GLN A 123 -20.53 3.14 -0.24
CA GLN A 123 -19.70 2.05 -0.75
C GLN A 123 -20.54 0.77 -0.91
N LEU A 124 -20.67 0.28 -2.13
CA LEU A 124 -21.43 -0.94 -2.44
C LEU A 124 -20.57 -2.19 -2.33
N SER A 125 -19.33 -2.11 -2.81
CA SER A 125 -18.41 -3.27 -2.79
C SER A 125 -16.96 -2.85 -2.71
N THR A 126 -16.13 -3.79 -2.28
CA THR A 126 -14.67 -3.66 -2.28
C THR A 126 -14.05 -4.99 -2.66
N ALA A 127 -13.17 -4.97 -3.65
CA ALA A 127 -12.28 -6.07 -3.98
C ALA A 127 -10.84 -5.59 -3.77
N PHE A 128 -9.95 -6.51 -3.42
CA PHE A 128 -8.55 -6.17 -3.23
C PHE A 128 -7.61 -7.32 -3.58
N THR A 129 -6.43 -6.94 -4.06
CA THR A 129 -5.34 -7.85 -4.37
C THR A 129 -4.13 -7.41 -3.57
N THR A 130 -3.58 -8.33 -2.78
CA THR A 130 -2.26 -8.16 -2.15
C THR A 130 -1.20 -8.94 -2.88
N ARG A 131 -0.01 -8.34 -2.99
CA ARG A 131 1.16 -8.96 -3.60
C ARG A 131 2.42 -8.47 -2.92
N THR A 132 3.45 -9.30 -2.96
CA THR A 132 4.80 -8.94 -2.53
C THR A 132 5.77 -9.43 -3.58
N TRP A 133 6.75 -8.60 -3.93
CA TRP A 133 7.81 -8.94 -4.88
C TRP A 133 9.18 -8.64 -4.29
N ASP A 134 10.15 -9.45 -4.69
CA ASP A 134 11.56 -9.07 -4.69
C ASP A 134 11.81 -8.18 -5.92
N LEU A 135 12.09 -6.89 -5.73
CA LEU A 135 12.28 -5.93 -6.82
C LEU A 135 13.57 -6.18 -7.62
N GLU A 136 14.56 -6.85 -7.04
CA GLU A 136 15.80 -7.16 -7.76
C GLU A 136 15.55 -8.21 -8.83
N THR A 137 14.76 -9.24 -8.50
CA THR A 137 14.50 -10.38 -9.39
C THR A 137 13.16 -10.32 -10.11
N GLY A 138 12.22 -9.48 -9.65
CA GLY A 138 10.83 -9.44 -10.11
C GLY A 138 10.00 -10.62 -9.60
N ARG A 139 10.58 -11.53 -8.81
CA ARG A 139 9.90 -12.74 -8.35
C ARG A 139 8.84 -12.38 -7.30
N ARG A 140 7.64 -12.92 -7.49
CA ARG A 140 6.59 -12.85 -6.48
C ARG A 140 6.96 -13.70 -5.27
N VAL A 141 6.81 -13.12 -4.07
CA VAL A 141 6.89 -13.82 -2.80
C VAL A 141 5.48 -14.27 -2.41
N THR A 142 5.33 -15.56 -2.13
CA THR A 142 4.09 -16.18 -1.68
C THR A 142 4.23 -16.68 -0.25
N LEU A 143 3.12 -16.96 0.42
CA LEU A 143 3.16 -17.56 1.75
C LEU A 143 3.83 -18.95 1.73
N ALA A 144 3.74 -19.69 0.62
CA ALA A 144 4.42 -20.97 0.46
C ALA A 144 5.95 -20.85 0.31
N ASP A 145 6.46 -19.67 -0.06
CA ASP A 145 7.90 -19.38 -0.02
C ASP A 145 8.40 -19.13 1.42
N LEU A 146 7.50 -18.83 2.37
CA LEU A 146 7.82 -18.41 3.74
C LEU A 146 7.57 -19.49 4.79
N PHE A 147 6.67 -20.44 4.50
CA PHE A 147 6.18 -21.42 5.47
C PHE A 147 6.42 -22.86 4.98
N GLU A 148 6.94 -23.68 5.88
CA GLU A 148 7.12 -25.12 5.67
C GLU A 148 5.86 -25.93 6.02
N ASP A 149 5.90 -27.24 5.76
CA ASP A 149 4.83 -28.16 6.11
C ASP A 149 4.54 -28.13 7.62
N GLY A 150 3.25 -28.11 7.98
CA GLY A 150 2.78 -27.99 9.38
C GLY A 150 2.56 -26.55 9.87
N ALA A 151 3.20 -25.54 9.27
CA ALA A 151 2.96 -24.14 9.65
C ALA A 151 1.51 -23.70 9.41
N TRP A 152 0.87 -24.25 8.37
CA TRP A 152 -0.52 -23.96 8.03
C TRP A 152 -1.52 -24.36 9.10
N GLU A 153 -1.27 -25.47 9.80
CA GLU A 153 -2.13 -25.94 10.89
C GLU A 153 -2.06 -24.97 12.07
N THR A 154 -0.84 -24.60 12.48
CA THR A 154 -0.59 -23.60 13.53
C THR A 154 -1.24 -22.26 13.19
N LEU A 155 -1.10 -21.78 11.95
CA LEU A 155 -1.74 -20.55 11.50
C LEU A 155 -3.27 -20.65 11.59
N ALA A 156 -3.85 -21.76 11.12
CA ALA A 156 -5.29 -21.96 11.18
C ALA A 156 -5.83 -22.04 12.62
N GLU A 157 -5.11 -22.73 13.51
CA GLU A 157 -5.46 -22.79 14.93
C GLU A 157 -5.39 -21.41 15.58
N GLY A 158 -4.29 -20.67 15.36
CA GLY A 158 -4.14 -19.32 15.88
C GLY A 158 -5.25 -18.36 15.42
N VAL A 159 -5.64 -18.44 14.14
CA VAL A 159 -6.77 -17.66 13.60
C VAL A 159 -8.07 -18.04 14.30
N ARG A 160 -8.38 -19.34 14.46
CA ARG A 160 -9.61 -19.77 15.14
C ARG A 160 -9.65 -19.30 16.59
N ALA A 161 -8.54 -19.45 17.32
CA ALA A 161 -8.43 -19.01 18.70
C ALA A 161 -8.65 -17.50 18.82
N HIS A 162 -8.00 -16.71 17.96
CA HIS A 162 -8.16 -15.26 17.93
C HIS A 162 -9.59 -14.80 17.61
N LEU A 163 -10.22 -15.42 16.61
CA LEU A 163 -11.60 -15.09 16.26
C LEU A 163 -12.57 -15.45 17.38
N THR A 164 -12.36 -16.57 18.06
CA THR A 164 -13.21 -16.97 19.20
C THR A 164 -13.07 -16.00 20.39
N ASP A 165 -11.87 -15.46 20.61
CA ASP A 165 -11.61 -14.51 21.69
C ASP A 165 -12.22 -13.13 21.42
N ILE A 166 -12.12 -12.64 20.17
CA ILE A 166 -12.61 -11.30 19.79
C ILE A 166 -14.10 -11.29 19.45
N PHE A 167 -14.61 -12.36 18.85
CA PHE A 167 -16.00 -12.52 18.42
C PHE A 167 -16.62 -13.78 19.07
N PRO A 168 -16.91 -13.74 20.38
CA PRO A 168 -17.44 -14.89 21.11
C PRO A 168 -18.85 -15.31 20.67
#